data_AF-A0A6P0X2R2-F1
#
_entry.id   AF-A0A6P0X2R2-F1
#
_cell.length_a   1.000
_cell.length_b   1.000
_cell.length_c   1.000
_cell.angle_alpha   90.00
_cell.angle_beta   90.00
_cell.angle_gamma   90.00
#
_symmetry.space_group_name_H-M   'P 1'
#
loop_
_entity.id
_entity.type
_entity.pdbx_description
1 polymer ?
#
loop_
_entity_poly.entity_id
_entity_poly.type
_entity_poly.pdbx_seq_one_letter_code
_entity_poly.pdbx_strand_id
1 'polypeptide(L)'
;MKQEAVTICIPADLLEQARQFREGSESFNDMIVEAIASEVQRRRSLAAHQCIVARSAEVQAKTGIQPSSVKLIRQLRVGEGRRD
;
A
#
# COMPACT_ATOMS: atom_id res chain seq x y z
N MET A 1 21.12 17.68 -4.80
CA MET A 1 20.71 16.98 -3.56
C MET A 1 21.97 16.66 -2.77
N LYS A 2 21.97 16.81 -1.44
CA LYS A 2 23.09 16.36 -0.60
C LYS A 2 23.08 14.83 -0.57
N GLN A 3 24.23 14.21 -0.85
CA GLN A 3 24.41 12.76 -0.76
C GLN A 3 25.24 12.47 0.48
N GLU A 4 24.73 11.59 1.34
CA GLU A 4 25.47 11.05 2.48
C GLU A 4 25.95 9.65 2.10
N ALA A 5 27.26 9.41 2.26
CA ALA A 5 27.84 8.10 1.99
C ALA A 5 27.70 7.22 3.23
N VAL A 6 27.15 6.02 3.06
CA VAL A 6 27.01 5.02 4.12
C VAL A 6 27.66 3.73 3.65
N THR A 7 28.49 3.13 4.49
CA THR A 7 29.06 1.80 4.25
C THR A 7 28.22 0.75 4.96
N ILE A 8 27.76 -0.25 4.22
CA ILE A 8 26.99 -1.37 4.76
C ILE A 8 27.72 -2.69 4.52
N CYS A 9 27.69 -3.57 5.51
CA CYS A 9 28.20 -4.93 5.36
C CYS A 9 27.08 -5.83 4.85
N ILE A 10 27.28 -6.41 3.66
CA ILE A 10 26.34 -7.33 3.03
C ILE A 10 26.94 -8.74 3.12
N PRO A 11 26.16 -9.77 3.53
CA PRO A 11 26.60 -11.16 3.46
C PRO A 11 27.07 -11.53 2.05
N ALA A 12 28.17 -12.28 1.94
CA ALA A 12 28.77 -12.62 0.65
C ALA A 12 27.76 -13.33 -0.28
N ASP A 13 26.98 -14.27 0.25
CA ASP A 13 25.98 -15.02 -0.52
C ASP A 13 24.92 -14.10 -1.14
N LEU A 14 24.50 -13.06 -0.40
CA LEU A 14 23.52 -12.09 -0.87
C LEU A 14 24.13 -11.15 -1.92
N LEU A 15 25.41 -10.80 -1.76
CA LEU A 15 26.15 -10.00 -2.73
C LEU A 15 26.27 -10.73 -4.07
N GLU A 16 26.58 -12.03 -4.05
CA GLU A 16 26.67 -12.87 -5.24
C GLU A 16 25.33 -13.00 -5.95
N GLN A 17 24.25 -13.25 -5.20
CA GLN A 17 22.90 -13.25 -5.77
C GLN A 17 22.55 -11.90 -6.41
N ALA A 18 22.78 -10.81 -5.70
CA ALA A 18 22.48 -9.47 -6.20
C ALA A 18 23.26 -9.13 -7.49
N ARG A 19 24.50 -9.62 -7.63
CA ARG A 19 25.30 -9.46 -8.86
C ARG A 19 24.72 -10.23 -10.05
N GLN A 20 24.08 -11.37 -9.82
CA GLN A 20 23.45 -12.18 -10.88
C GLN A 20 22.19 -11.53 -11.45
N PHE A 21 21.46 -10.75 -10.64
CA PHE A 21 20.25 -10.03 -11.06
C PHE A 21 20.53 -8.67 -11.70
N ARG A 22 21.80 -8.28 -11.83
CA ARG A 22 22.20 -7.01 -12.45
C ARG A 22 21.98 -7.08 -13.97
N GLU A 23 21.08 -6.27 -14.50
CA GLU A 23 20.98 -6.07 -15.95
C GLU A 23 22.18 -5.25 -16.47
N GLY A 24 22.68 -5.60 -17.65
CA GLY A 24 24.08 -5.54 -18.08
C GLY A 24 24.79 -4.19 -18.24
N SER A 25 24.42 -3.12 -17.52
CA SER A 25 25.16 -1.86 -17.51
C SER A 25 24.96 -0.96 -16.27
N GLU A 26 23.98 -1.22 -15.40
CA GLU A 26 23.66 -0.33 -14.26
C GLU A 26 24.66 -0.46 -13.12
N SER A 27 25.12 0.62 -12.48
CA SER A 27 26.00 0.49 -11.31
C SER A 27 25.33 -0.36 -10.22
N PHE A 28 26.08 -1.26 -9.58
CA PHE A 28 25.57 -2.00 -8.41
C PHE A 28 25.04 -1.05 -7.33
N ASN A 29 25.66 0.13 -7.21
CA ASN A 29 25.19 1.16 -6.29
C ASN A 29 23.81 1.70 -6.66
N ASP A 30 23.52 1.89 -7.96
CA ASP A 30 22.23 2.40 -8.42
C ASP A 30 21.13 1.39 -8.12
N MET A 31 21.39 0.11 -8.37
CA MET A 31 20.51 -1.00 -8.00
C MET A 31 20.20 -1.03 -6.49
N ILE A 32 21.21 -0.81 -5.64
CA ILE A 32 21.03 -0.77 -4.18
C ILE A 32 20.18 0.45 -3.77
N VAL A 33 20.43 1.62 -4.37
CA VAL A 33 19.65 2.83 -4.11
C VAL A 33 18.19 2.62 -4.49
N GLU A 34 17.92 2.03 -5.65
CA GLU A 34 16.57 1.73 -6.11
C GLU A 34 15.87 0.69 -5.22
N ALA A 35 16.58 -0.36 -4.82
CA ALA A 35 16.06 -1.37 -3.90
C ALA A 35 15.66 -0.75 -2.55
N ILE A 36 16.49 0.15 -2.01
CA ILE A 36 16.17 0.88 -0.76
C ILE A 36 14.97 1.80 -0.96
N ALA A 37 14.90 2.56 -2.06
CA ALA A 37 13.77 3.43 -2.35
C ALA A 37 12.45 2.64 -2.44
N SER A 38 12.48 1.51 -3.14
CA SER A 38 11.36 0.59 -3.29
C SER A 38 10.91 0.02 -1.95
N GLU A 39 11.85 -0.41 -1.09
CA GLU A 39 11.54 -0.94 0.23
C GLU A 39 10.97 0.12 1.17
N VAL A 40 11.50 1.35 1.15
CA VAL A 40 10.96 2.48 1.92
C VAL A 40 9.52 2.77 1.50
N GLN A 41 9.27 2.82 0.19
CA GLN A 41 7.93 3.04 -0.35
C GLN A 41 6.97 1.91 0.03
N ARG A 42 7.42 0.65 -0.08
CA ARG A 42 6.63 -0.52 0.33
C ARG A 42 6.23 -0.47 1.80
N ARG A 43 7.16 -0.12 2.70
CA ARG A 43 6.88 0.01 4.14
C ARG A 43 5.88 1.13 4.43
N ARG A 44 6.01 2.28 3.76
CA ARG A 44 5.05 3.39 3.89
C ARG A 44 3.66 2.98 3.44
N SER A 45 3.55 2.33 2.29
CA SER A 45 2.27 1.84 1.76
C SER A 45 1.62 0.81 2.70
N LEU A 46 2.41 -0.10 3.26
CA LEU A 46 1.93 -1.07 4.24
C LEU A 46 1.39 -0.40 5.51
N ALA A 47 2.13 0.57 6.05
CA ALA A 47 1.69 1.33 7.22
C ALA A 47 0.40 2.11 6.94
N ALA A 48 0.31 2.77 5.77
CA ALA A 48 -0.91 3.47 5.36
C ALA A 48 -2.11 2.52 5.25
N HIS A 49 -1.92 1.34 4.65
CA HIS A 49 -2.96 0.32 4.57
C HIS A 49 -3.42 -0.14 5.96
N GLN A 50 -2.49 -0.41 6.88
CA GLN A 50 -2.81 -0.78 8.26
C GLN A 50 -3.61 0.32 8.98
N CYS A 51 -3.25 1.60 8.79
CA CYS A 51 -4.00 2.72 9.32
C CYS A 51 -5.44 2.78 8.77
N ILE A 52 -5.64 2.54 7.47
CA ILE A 52 -6.96 2.50 6.85
C ILE A 52 -7.81 1.37 7.44
N VAL A 53 -7.23 0.18 7.57
CA VAL A 53 -7.93 -0.99 8.14
C VAL A 53 -8.34 -0.72 9.59
N ALA A 54 -7.41 -0.23 10.41
CA ALA A 54 -7.69 0.10 11.82
C ALA A 54 -8.79 1.17 11.93
N ARG A 55 -8.71 2.23 11.12
CA ARG A 55 -9.71 3.30 11.13
C ARG A 55 -11.08 2.81 10.66
N SER A 56 -11.11 1.94 9.66
CA SER A 56 -12.35 1.34 9.15
C SER A 56 -13.01 0.46 10.22
N ALA A 57 -12.22 -0.31 10.97
CA ALA A 57 -12.71 -1.10 12.10
C ALA A 57 -13.26 -0.22 13.24
N GLU A 58 -12.59 0.89 13.57
CA GLU A 58 -13.10 1.86 14.55
C GLU A 58 -14.44 2.47 14.12
N VAL A 59 -14.56 2.85 12.85
CA VAL A 59 -15.79 3.41 12.30
C VAL A 59 -16.89 2.35 12.34
N GLN A 60 -16.63 1.14 11.86
CA GLN A 60 -17.61 0.05 11.90
C GLN A 60 -18.06 -0.29 13.32
N ALA A 61 -17.16 -0.28 14.30
CA ALA A 61 -17.51 -0.49 15.70
C ALA A 61 -18.41 0.64 16.26
N LYS A 62 -18.21 1.89 15.83
CA LYS A 62 -18.97 3.05 16.31
C LYS A 62 -20.31 3.24 15.61
N THR A 63 -20.35 3.12 14.29
CA THR A 63 -21.55 3.39 13.48
C THR A 63 -22.32 2.13 13.07
N GLY A 64 -21.78 0.95 13.35
CA GLY A 64 -22.29 -0.30 12.78
C GLY A 64 -22.07 -0.40 11.27
N ILE A 65 -22.60 -1.44 10.65
CA ILE A 65 -22.62 -1.57 9.18
C ILE A 65 -23.76 -0.68 8.69
N GLN A 66 -23.45 0.34 7.87
CA GLN A 66 -24.48 1.13 7.22
C GLN A 66 -25.33 0.18 6.35
N PRO A 67 -26.65 0.06 6.62
CA PRO A 67 -27.49 -0.86 5.87
C PRO A 67 -27.55 -0.41 4.40
N SER A 68 -27.54 -1.39 3.50
CA SER A 68 -27.54 -1.13 2.06
C SER A 68 -28.75 -0.30 1.64
N SER A 69 -28.50 0.88 1.05
CA SER A 69 -29.52 1.78 0.52
C SER A 69 -30.24 1.21 -0.71
N VAL A 70 -29.79 0.06 -1.25
CA VAL A 70 -30.37 -0.57 -2.45
C VAL A 70 -31.86 -0.88 -2.27
N LYS A 71 -32.26 -1.35 -1.08
CA LYS A 71 -33.68 -1.65 -0.80
C LYS A 71 -34.54 -0.38 -0.84
N LEU A 72 -34.07 0.71 -0.22
CA LEU A 72 -34.75 2.00 -0.21
C LEU A 72 -34.87 2.59 -1.62
N ILE A 73 -33.80 2.55 -2.41
CA ILE A 73 -33.79 3.04 -3.80
C ILE A 73 -34.79 2.24 -4.65
N ARG A 74 -34.88 0.92 -4.44
CA ARG A 74 -35.87 0.08 -5.12
C ARG A 74 -37.30 0.47 -4.77
N GLN A 75 -37.60 0.71 -3.49
CA GLN A 75 -38.94 1.14 -3.04
C GLN A 75 -39.34 2.48 -3.68
N LEU A 76 -38.43 3.46 -3.70
CA LEU A 76 -38.65 4.75 -4.33
C LEU A 76 -38.87 4.64 -5.86
N ARG A 77 -38.17 3.71 -6.54
CA ARG A 77 -38.31 3.49 -7.98
C ARG A 77 -39.61 2.77 -8.36
N VAL A 78 -40.08 1.85 -7.53
CA VAL A 78 -41.35 1.12 -7.74
C VAL A 78 -42.58 1.98 -7.44
N GLY A 79 -42.39 3.13 -6.78
CA GLY A 79 -43.48 4.08 -6.50
C GLY A 79 -44.26 3.76 -5.23
N GLU A 80 -43.74 2.90 -4.34
CA GLU A 80 -44.29 2.71 -3.00
C GLU A 80 -44.21 4.04 -2.23
N GLY A 81 -45.33 4.78 -2.18
CA GLY A 81 -45.41 6.10 -1.54
C GLY A 81 -46.01 7.21 -2.42
N ARG A 82 -46.28 6.95 -3.71
CA ARG A 82 -47.19 7.81 -4.47
C ARG A 82 -48.61 7.55 -3.96
N ARG A 83 -49.14 8.48 -3.16
CA ARG A 83 -50.58 8.55 -2.87
C ARG A 83 -51.26 9.09 -4.12
N ASP A 84 -52.20 8.32 -4.66
CA ASP A 84 -53.09 8.75 -5.74
C ASP A 84 -53.96 9.94 -5.33
#